data_AF-A0A9Q4MEZ2-F1
#
_entry.id   AF-A0A9Q4MEZ2-F1
#
_cell.length_a   1.000
_cell.length_b   1.000
_cell.length_c   1.000
_cell.angle_alpha   90.00
_cell.angle_beta   90.00
_cell.angle_gamma   90.00
#
_symmetry.space_group_name_H-M   'P 1'
#
loop_
_entity.id
_entity.type
_entity.pdbx_description
1 polymer ?
#
loop_
_entity_poly.entity_id
_entity_poly.type
_entity_poly.pdbx_seq_one_letter_code
_entity_poly.pdbx_strand_id
1 'polypeptide(L)'
;KNDFLVLGGKLVDEGLLKLGNRKGEFFTGTAAELGEMFRSCFPSSDEELETGIWFLIDECPFVAVWVHKGEGKDAEDYYEWAD
;
A
#
# COMPACT_ATOMS: atom_id res chain seq x y z
N LYS A 1 -17.22 8.65 0.72
CA LYS A 1 -16.01 8.89 1.55
C LYS A 1 -15.01 7.83 1.11
N ASN A 2 -14.09 8.21 0.23
CA ASN A 2 -13.23 7.37 -0.61
C ASN A 2 -13.15 5.88 -0.27
N ASP A 3 -13.91 5.04 -0.99
CA ASP A 3 -13.93 3.57 -0.80
C ASP A 3 -12.52 2.97 -0.97
N PHE A 4 -11.67 3.61 -1.77
CA PHE A 4 -10.28 3.25 -1.97
C PHE A 4 -9.43 3.42 -0.69
N LEU A 5 -9.63 4.49 0.08
CA LEU A 5 -8.93 4.71 1.35
C LEU A 5 -9.32 3.66 2.40
N VAL A 6 -10.61 3.32 2.45
CA VAL A 6 -11.15 2.32 3.38
C VAL A 6 -10.59 0.93 3.02
N LEU A 7 -10.61 0.58 1.74
CA LEU A 7 -10.08 -0.69 1.25
C LEU A 7 -8.57 -0.79 1.48
N GLY A 8 -7.81 0.24 1.10
CA GLY A 8 -6.35 0.29 1.28
C GLY A 8 -5.95 0.12 2.75
N GLY A 9 -6.62 0.83 3.66
CA GLY A 9 -6.38 0.67 5.10
C GLY A 9 -6.66 -0.75 5.59
N LYS A 10 -7.78 -1.37 5.17
CA LYS A 10 -8.12 -2.74 5.53
C LYS A 10 -7.09 -3.76 5.02
N LEU A 11 -6.60 -3.59 3.80
CA LEU A 11 -5.58 -4.47 3.21
C LEU A 11 -4.24 -4.39 3.96
N VAL A 12 -3.86 -3.19 4.42
CA VAL A 12 -2.68 -3.00 5.29
C VAL A 12 -2.90 -3.68 6.65
N ASP A 13 -4.07 -3.50 7.26
CA ASP A 13 -4.43 -4.14 8.53
C ASP A 13 -4.42 -5.68 8.47
N GLU A 14 -4.85 -6.26 7.36
CA GLU A 14 -4.87 -7.71 7.12
C GLU A 14 -3.50 -8.28 6.64
N GLY A 15 -2.51 -7.41 6.45
CA GLY A 15 -1.19 -7.77 5.95
C GLY A 15 -1.20 -8.34 4.52
N LEU A 16 -2.22 -7.97 3.73
CA LEU A 16 -2.35 -8.31 2.31
C LEU A 16 -1.70 -7.24 1.41
N LEU A 17 -1.53 -6.04 1.96
CA LEU A 17 -0.82 -4.93 1.33
C LEU A 17 0.27 -4.43 2.29
N LYS A 18 1.50 -4.31 1.79
CA LYS A 18 2.59 -3.59 2.45
C LYS A 18 2.87 -2.29 1.70
N LEU A 19 3.45 -1.34 2.41
CA LEU A 19 3.91 -0.08 1.84
C LEU A 19 5.43 -0.14 1.71
N GLY A 20 5.94 0.13 0.51
CA GLY A 20 7.36 0.30 0.24
C GLY A 20 7.69 1.69 -0.26
N ASN A 21 8.97 2.05 -0.30
CA ASN A 21 9.44 3.26 -0.97
C ASN A 21 9.88 2.94 -2.42
N ARG A 22 10.06 3.98 -3.23
CA ARG A 22 10.53 3.87 -4.62
C ARG A 22 11.98 3.33 -4.76
N LYS A 23 12.68 3.08 -3.65
CA LYS A 23 14.02 2.44 -3.62
C LYS A 23 13.95 0.93 -3.39
N GLY A 24 12.75 0.36 -3.28
CA GLY A 24 12.55 -1.07 -3.04
C GLY A 24 12.68 -1.48 -1.57
N GLU A 25 12.55 -0.53 -0.63
CA GLU A 25 12.62 -0.80 0.81
C GLU A 25 11.22 -0.76 1.42
N PHE A 26 10.90 -1.71 2.30
CA PHE A 26 9.65 -1.69 3.06
C PHE A 26 9.65 -0.60 4.13
N PHE A 27 8.51 0.07 4.29
CA PHE A 27 8.26 0.82 5.52
C PHE A 27 8.06 -0.18 6.67
N THR A 28 8.60 0.18 7.84
CA THR A 28 8.55 -0.65 9.06
C THR A 28 7.64 0.00 10.09
N GLY A 29 6.97 -0.81 10.89
CA GLY A 29 5.99 -0.36 11.89
C GLY A 29 4.88 -1.39 12.07
N THR A 30 4.00 -1.11 13.02
CA THR A 30 2.73 -1.81 13.19
C THR A 30 1.78 -1.49 12.04
N ALA A 31 0.78 -2.35 11.80
CA ALA A 31 -0.25 -2.09 10.81
C ALA A 31 -0.99 -0.76 11.07
N ALA A 32 -1.20 -0.42 12.35
CA ALA A 32 -1.80 0.86 12.75
C ALA A 32 -0.94 2.06 12.32
N GLU A 33 0.37 2.03 12.61
CA GLU A 33 1.30 3.11 12.22
C GLU A 33 1.38 3.26 10.70
N LEU A 34 1.46 2.14 9.97
CA LEU A 34 1.49 2.16 8.51
C LEU A 34 0.15 2.63 7.92
N GLY A 35 -0.97 2.26 8.53
CA GLY A 35 -2.30 2.71 8.14
C GLY A 35 -2.54 4.19 8.43
N GLU A 36 -2.02 4.73 9.53
CA GLU A 36 -2.03 6.17 9.81
C GLU A 36 -1.16 6.94 8.83
N MET A 37 0.05 6.45 8.55
CA MET A 37 0.95 7.02 7.55
C MET A 37 0.26 7.07 6.16
N PHE A 38 -0.33 5.96 5.72
CA PHE A 38 -1.11 5.89 4.49
C PHE A 38 -2.23 6.93 4.45
N ARG A 39 -3.06 7.00 5.51
CA ARG A 39 -4.17 7.96 5.61
C ARG A 39 -3.70 9.41 5.62
N SER A 40 -2.54 9.70 6.20
CA SER A 40 -1.99 11.05 6.31
C SER A 40 -1.50 11.62 4.97
N CYS A 41 -1.10 10.74 4.05
CA CYS A 41 -0.67 11.10 2.71
C CYS A 41 -1.76 10.89 1.65
N PHE A 42 -2.89 10.27 2.02
CA PHE A 42 -3.94 9.96 1.07
C PHE A 42 -4.64 11.23 0.57
N PRO A 43 -4.92 11.34 -0.75
CA PRO A 43 -5.62 12.47 -1.34
C PRO A 43 -6.91 12.82 -0.61
N SER A 44 -7.16 14.11 -0.45
CA SER A 44 -8.30 14.61 0.33
C SER A 44 -9.59 14.70 -0.50
N SER A 45 -9.45 14.65 -1.83
CA SER A 45 -10.54 14.74 -2.80
C SER A 45 -10.39 13.72 -3.93
N ASP A 46 -11.49 13.45 -4.64
CA ASP A 46 -11.49 12.55 -5.80
C ASP A 46 -10.76 13.16 -7.02
N GLU A 47 -10.63 14.49 -7.06
CA GLU A 47 -9.86 15.20 -8.11
C GLU A 47 -8.35 15.05 -7.89
N GLU A 48 -7.91 15.00 -6.63
CA GLU A 48 -6.51 14.67 -6.26
C GLU A 48 -6.25 13.15 -6.30
N LEU A 49 -7.29 12.34 -6.10
CA LEU A 49 -7.21 10.89 -6.24
C LEU A 49 -7.28 10.53 -7.72
N GLU A 50 -6.12 10.51 -8.37
CA GLU A 50 -5.97 9.92 -9.71
C GLU A 50 -6.47 8.47 -9.69
N THR A 51 -7.72 8.31 -10.11
CA THR A 51 -8.57 7.19 -9.69
C THR A 51 -8.01 5.87 -10.22
N GLY A 52 -7.64 4.98 -9.30
CA GLY A 52 -7.08 3.66 -9.62
C GLY A 52 -5.58 3.62 -9.93
N ILE A 53 -4.92 4.78 -10.06
CA ILE A 53 -3.49 4.86 -10.37
C ILE A 53 -2.66 5.58 -9.31
N TRP A 54 -3.25 5.99 -8.18
CA TRP A 54 -2.54 6.77 -7.16
C TRP A 54 -1.22 6.14 -6.68
N PHE A 55 -1.16 4.81 -6.51
CA PHE A 55 0.11 4.13 -6.16
C PHE A 55 1.18 4.19 -7.27
N LEU A 56 0.81 4.54 -8.50
CA LEU A 56 1.67 4.54 -9.68
C LEU A 56 2.19 5.93 -10.06
N ILE A 57 1.67 7.01 -9.45
CA ILE A 57 2.12 8.38 -9.71
C ILE A 57 3.20 8.82 -8.73
N ASP A 58 4.04 9.78 -9.15
CA ASP A 58 5.20 10.26 -8.38
C ASP A 58 4.80 11.00 -7.09
N GLU A 59 3.59 11.56 -7.06
CA GLU A 59 3.01 12.25 -5.91
C GLU A 59 2.71 11.29 -4.75
N CYS A 60 2.58 10.00 -5.03
CA CYS A 60 2.42 9.00 -3.98
C CYS A 60 3.80 8.63 -3.40
N PRO A 61 4.02 8.86 -2.09
CA PRO A 61 5.28 8.53 -1.44
C PRO A 61 5.48 7.02 -1.23
N PHE A 62 4.49 6.21 -1.61
CA PHE A 62 4.46 4.77 -1.38
C PHE A 62 4.39 4.00 -2.69
N VAL A 63 4.97 2.81 -2.67
CA VAL A 63 4.71 1.73 -3.62
C VAL A 63 3.82 0.71 -2.92
N ALA A 64 2.73 0.31 -3.59
CA ALA A 64 1.92 -0.80 -3.15
C ALA A 64 2.72 -2.11 -3.33
N VAL A 65 2.81 -2.91 -2.28
CA VAL A 65 3.43 -4.24 -2.34
C VAL A 65 2.39 -5.28 -1.95
N TRP A 66 1.93 -6.05 -2.93
CA TRP A 66 0.95 -7.12 -2.71
C TRP A 66 1.62 -8.33 -2.08
N VAL A 67 0.99 -8.87 -1.05
CA VAL A 67 1.48 -10.03 -0.29
C VAL A 67 0.72 -11.28 -0.72
N HIS A 68 1.39 -12.16 -1.45
CA HIS A 68 0.88 -13.45 -1.89
C HIS A 68 1.33 -14.53 -0.90
N LYS A 69 0.47 -14.80 0.09
CA LYS A 69 0.81 -15.62 1.25
C LYS A 69 1.07 -17.08 0.87
N GLY A 70 2.27 -17.58 1.15
CA GLY A 70 2.67 -18.95 0.88
C GLY A 70 2.75 -19.34 -0.61
N GLU A 71 2.72 -18.38 -1.53
CA GLU A 71 2.82 -18.63 -2.98
C GLU A 71 4.26 -18.57 -3.50
N GLY A 72 5.21 -18.19 -2.66
CA GLY A 72 6.63 -18.17 -2.95
C GLY A 72 7.28 -19.57 -2.92
N LYS A 73 8.57 -19.60 -3.26
CA LYS A 73 9.38 -20.81 -3.13
C LYS A 73 9.37 -21.26 -1.66
N ASP A 74 9.28 -22.57 -1.43
CA ASP A 74 9.31 -23.16 -0.09
C ASP A 74 8.15 -22.69 0.84
N ALA A 75 7.02 -22.29 0.26
CA ALA A 75 5.84 -21.76 0.96
C ALA A 75 6.10 -20.46 1.72
N GLU A 76 7.09 -19.68 1.28
CA GLU A 76 7.31 -18.31 1.74
C GLU A 76 6.28 -17.34 1.13
N ASP A 77 6.07 -16.20 1.78
CA ASP A 77 5.29 -15.12 1.20
C ASP A 77 6.02 -14.53 -0.01
N TYR A 78 5.30 -14.35 -1.11
CA TYR A 78 5.79 -13.64 -2.29
C TYR A 78 5.31 -12.18 -2.26
N TYR A 79 6.19 -11.26 -2.66
CA TYR A 79 5.93 -9.82 -2.64
C TYR A 79 5.98 -9.26 -4.05
N GLU A 80 4.82 -8.84 -4.56
CA GLU A 80 4.69 -8.20 -5.87
C GLU A 80 4.65 -6.68 -5.71
N TRP A 81 5.66 -6.00 -6.24
CA TRP A 81 5.77 -4.55 -6.21
C TRP A 81 4.98 -3.95 -7.39
N ALA A 82 4.19 -2.92 -7.13
CA ALA A 82 3.49 -2.16 -8.17
C ALA A 82 4.37 -1.01 -8.68
N ASP A 83 5.53 -1.35 -9.27
CA ASP A 83 6.52 -0.42 -9.83
C ASP A 83 6.33 -0.12 -11.33
#